data_AF-A0AAQ4CPH0-F1
#
_entry.id   AF-A0AAQ4CPH0-F1
#
_cell.length_a   1.000
_cell.length_b   1.000
_cell.length_c   1.000
_cell.angle_alpha   90.00
_cell.angle_beta   90.00
_cell.angle_gamma   90.00
#
_symmetry.space_group_name_H-M   'P 1'
#
loop_
_entity.id
_entity.type
_entity.pdbx_description
1 polymer ?
#
loop_
_entity_poly.entity_id
_entity_poly.type
_entity_poly.pdbx_seq_one_letter_code
_entity_poly.pdbx_strand_id
1 'polypeptide(L)' 'MDPIKVKLSTGREIEINDDVISVLNEYVRTQITLEELAKRLGLSGWEEAYELIKLVPAWIMWTPLPIYKKLV' A
#
# COMPACT_ATOMS: atom_id res chain seq x y z
N MET A 1 -13.16 -1.35 -11.59
CA MET A 1 -12.19 -0.53 -12.36
C MET A 1 -10.94 -1.34 -12.66
N ASP A 2 -10.06 -0.86 -13.54
CA ASP A 2 -8.72 -1.45 -13.74
C ASP A 2 -7.92 -1.42 -12.43
N PRO A 3 -7.13 -2.47 -12.14
CA PRO A 3 -6.30 -2.53 -10.95
C PRO A 3 -5.28 -1.37 -10.95
N ILE A 4 -5.25 -0.61 -9.85
CA ILE A 4 -4.20 0.41 -9.66
C ILE A 4 -2.89 -0.34 -9.45
N LYS A 5 -1.94 -0.14 -10.37
CA LYS A 5 -0.61 -0.74 -10.29
C LYS A 5 0.40 0.36 -10.00
N VAL A 6 1.23 0.13 -8.99
CA VAL A 6 2.34 1.00 -8.62
C VAL A 6 3.63 0.32 -9.00
N LYS A 7 4.46 1.00 -9.80
CA LYS A 7 5.78 0.51 -10.17
C LYS A 7 6.84 1.19 -9.31
N LEU A 8 7.59 0.40 -8.57
CA LEU A 8 8.74 0.85 -7.78
C LEU A 8 9.98 1.06 -8.67
N SER A 9 10.91 1.86 -8.19
CA SER A 9 12.22 2.11 -8.81
C SER A 9 13.07 0.85 -8.99
N THR A 10 12.86 -0.15 -8.13
CA THR A 10 13.49 -1.48 -8.24
C THR A 10 12.96 -2.31 -9.41
N GLY A 11 11.96 -1.81 -10.13
CA GLY A 11 11.30 -2.48 -11.24
C GLY A 11 10.16 -3.41 -10.82
N ARG A 12 9.94 -3.57 -9.51
CA ARG A 12 8.83 -4.32 -8.94
C ARG A 12 7.51 -3.60 -9.18
N GLU A 13 6.49 -4.34 -9.60
CA GLU A 13 5.13 -3.85 -9.73
C GLU A 13 4.27 -4.40 -8.59
N ILE A 14 3.52 -3.52 -7.94
CA ILE A 14 2.61 -3.83 -6.85
C ILE A 14 1.20 -3.52 -7.31
N GLU A 15 0.34 -4.52 -7.27
CA GLU A 15 -1.09 -4.35 -7.51
C GLU A 15 -1.77 -3.94 -6.20
N ILE A 16 -2.47 -2.82 -6.22
CA ILE A 16 -3.22 -2.31 -5.06
C ILE A 16 -4.54 -3.10 -4.96
N ASN A 17 -4.44 -4.29 -4.39
CA ASN A 17 -5.57 -5.17 -4.10
C ASN A 17 -6.11 -4.95 -2.66
N ASP A 18 -7.13 -5.72 -2.30
CA ASP A 18 -7.77 -5.65 -0.98
C ASP A 18 -6.78 -5.85 0.18
N ASP A 19 -5.83 -6.77 0.05
CA ASP A 19 -4.85 -7.09 1.09
C ASP A 19 -3.86 -5.93 1.27
N VAL A 20 -3.36 -5.36 0.17
CA VAL A 20 -2.48 -4.19 0.18
C VAL A 20 -3.20 -3.01 0.83
N ILE A 21 -4.46 -2.76 0.48
CA ILE A 21 -5.25 -1.67 1.07
C ILE A 21 -5.49 -1.90 2.56
N SER A 22 -5.78 -3.13 2.98
CA SER A 22 -5.93 -3.48 4.40
C SER A 22 -4.67 -3.14 5.19
N VAL A 23 -3.50 -3.54 4.67
CA VAL A 23 -2.20 -3.26 5.31
C VAL A 23 -1.88 -1.77 5.30
N LEU A 24 -2.15 -1.06 4.19
CA LEU A 24 -1.94 0.40 4.11
C LEU A 24 -2.88 1.17 5.05
N ASN A 25 -4.13 0.73 5.18
CA ASN A 25 -5.09 1.28 6.13
C ASN A 25 -4.60 1.12 7.57
N GLU A 26 -4.03 -0.03 7.90
CA GLU A 26 -3.45 -0.32 9.21
C GLU A 26 -2.22 0.56 9.44
N TYR A 27 -1.31 0.65 8.47
CA TYR A 27 -0.11 1.48 8.53
C TYR A 27 -0.42 2.94 8.90
N VAL A 28 -1.41 3.57 8.24
CA VAL A 28 -1.74 4.98 8.54
C VAL A 28 -2.51 5.19 9.86
N ARG A 29 -3.06 4.12 10.45
CA ARG A 29 -3.88 4.18 11.67
C ARG A 29 -3.16 3.70 12.93
N THR A 30 -1.99 3.09 12.77
CA THR A 30 -1.25 2.43 13.83
C THR A 30 0.22 2.82 13.77
N GLN A 31 1.01 2.37 14.75
CA GLN A 31 2.44 2.67 14.82
C GLN A 31 3.31 1.63 14.08
N ILE A 32 2.81 1.05 12.99
CA ILE A 32 3.57 0.06 12.21
C ILE A 32 4.76 0.76 11.53
N THR A 33 5.94 0.16 11.60
CA THR A 33 7.15 0.71 10.97
C THR A 33 7.20 0.38 9.47
N LEU A 34 8.07 1.07 8.73
CA LEU A 34 8.27 0.80 7.31
C LEU A 34 8.86 -0.60 7.07
N GLU A 35 9.69 -1.11 7.97
CA GLU A 35 10.24 -2.46 7.94
C GLU A 35 9.14 -3.52 8.06
N GLU A 36 8.21 -3.32 9.00
CA GLU A 36 7.09 -4.24 9.18
C GLU A 36 6.10 -4.15 8.01
N LEU A 37 5.84 -2.95 7.50
CA LEU A 37 5.06 -2.75 6.28
C LEU A 37 5.70 -3.49 5.09
N ALA A 38 7.01 -3.34 4.91
CA ALA A 38 7.77 -4.03 3.87
C ALA A 38 7.60 -5.54 3.99
N LYS A 39 7.79 -6.08 5.19
CA LYS A 39 7.63 -7.52 5.47
C LYS A 39 6.23 -8.03 5.14
N ARG A 40 5.18 -7.29 5.53
CA ARG A 40 3.78 -7.68 5.26
C ARG A 40 3.42 -7.65 3.78
N LEU A 41 4.03 -6.73 3.03
CA LEU A 41 3.80 -6.56 1.60
C LEU A 41 4.80 -7.33 0.72
N GLY A 42 5.70 -8.13 1.31
CA GLY A 42 6.72 -8.88 0.58
C GLY A 42 7.79 -8.00 -0.10
N LEU A 43 7.98 -6.78 0.42
CA LEU A 43 8.95 -5.82 -0.08
C LEU A 43 10.37 -6.18 0.35
N SER A 44 11.35 -5.77 -0.46
CA SER A 44 12.76 -6.09 -0.27
C SER A 44 13.36 -5.41 0.97
N GLY A 45 12.74 -4.32 1.45
CA GLY A 45 13.19 -3.52 2.58
C GLY A 45 12.31 -2.31 2.83
N TRP A 46 12.67 -1.53 3.85
CA TRP A 46 11.96 -0.30 4.23
C TRP A 46 12.01 0.76 3.12
N GLU A 47 13.04 0.77 2.27
CA GLU A 47 13.14 1.70 1.14
C GLU A 47 12.00 1.50 0.14
N GLU A 48 11.68 0.25 -0.20
CA GLU A 48 10.57 -0.08 -1.11
C GLU A 48 9.21 0.29 -0.49
N ALA A 49 9.05 0.09 0.82
CA ALA A 49 7.83 0.49 1.52
C ALA A 49 7.66 2.01 1.53
N TYR A 50 8.76 2.75 1.76
CA TYR A 50 8.76 4.20 1.72
C TYR A 50 8.41 4.74 0.32
N GLU A 51 8.97 4.14 -0.73
CA GLU A 51 8.66 4.48 -2.11
C GLU A 51 7.18 4.20 -2.43
N LEU A 52 6.66 3.06 -2.03
CA LEU A 52 5.25 2.71 -2.20
C LEU A 52 4.33 3.77 -1.59
N ILE A 53 4.58 4.18 -0.34
CA ILE A 53 3.76 5.20 0.35
C ILE A 53 3.80 6.54 -0.39
N LYS A 54 4.94 6.90 -0.97
CA LYS A 54 5.07 8.13 -1.76
C LYS A 54 4.28 8.10 -3.06
N LEU A 55 4.20 6.94 -3.70
CA LEU A 55 3.52 6.77 -4.98
C LEU A 55 2.02 6.55 -4.83
N VAL A 56 1.58 5.93 -3.74
CA VAL A 56 0.15 5.68 -3.48
C VAL A 56 -0.53 6.98 -3.04
N PRO A 57 -1.61 7.42 -3.72
CA PRO A 57 -2.39 8.56 -3.28
C PRO A 57 -2.89 8.41 -1.84
N ALA A 58 -2.78 9.47 -1.04
CA ALA A 58 -3.17 9.46 0.36
C ALA A 58 -4.62 8.98 0.57
N TRP A 59 -5.56 9.37 -0.29
CA TRP A 59 -6.96 8.96 -0.17
C TRP A 59 -7.13 7.43 -0.25
N ILE A 60 -6.29 6.69 -0.97
CA ILE A 60 -6.33 5.21 -1.00
C ILE A 60 -5.95 4.66 0.37
N MET A 61 -4.85 5.16 0.95
CA MET A 61 -4.38 4.70 2.27
C MET A 61 -5.34 5.06 3.40
N TRP A 62 -6.02 6.20 3.30
CA TRP A 62 -6.95 6.68 4.32
C TRP A 62 -8.38 6.16 4.14
N THR A 63 -8.78 5.71 2.95
CA THR A 63 -10.12 5.15 2.73
C THR A 63 -10.19 3.75 3.32
N PRO A 64 -11.08 3.49 4.31
CA PRO A 64 -11.28 2.15 4.84
C PRO A 64 -11.63 1.17 3.71
N LEU A 65 -11.04 -0.04 3.73
CA LEU A 65 -11.32 -1.10 2.75
C LEU A 65 -12.85 -1.30 2.55
N PRO A 66 -13.67 -1.30 3.63
CA PRO A 66 -15.09 -1.00 3.68
C PRO A 66 -15.73 -0.26 2.51
N ILE A 67 -15.20 0.95 2.40
CA ILE A 67 -15.67 2.07 1.61
C ILE A 67 -15.00 2.01 0.25
N TYR A 68 -13.69 1.69 0.21
CA TYR A 68 -12.95 1.53 -1.04
C TYR A 68 -13.64 0.53 -1.97
N LYS A 69 -14.06 -0.62 -1.44
CA LYS A 69 -14.80 -1.65 -2.21
C LYS A 69 -16.11 -1.18 -2.83
N LYS A 70 -16.71 -0.11 -2.30
CA LYS A 70 -17.96 0.47 -2.83
C LYS A 70 -17.72 1.57 -3.85
N LEU A 71 -16.50 2.10 -3.93
CA LEU A 71 -16.13 3.21 -4.80
C LEU A 71 -15.54 2.75 -6.14
N VAL A 72 -15.10 1.49 -6.25
CA VAL A 72 -14.19 0.98 -7.29
C VAL A 72 -14.79 -0.21 -8.04
#